data_AF-A0A929GI48-F1
#
_entry.id   AF-A0A929GI48-F1
#
_cell.length_a   1.000
_cell.length_b   1.000
_cell.length_c   1.000
_cell.angle_alpha   90.00
_cell.angle_beta   90.00
_cell.angle_gamma   90.00
#
_symmetry.space_group_name_H-M   'P 1'
#
loop_
_entity.id
_entity.type
_entity.pdbx_description
1 polymer ?
#
loop_
_entity_poly.entity_id
_entity_poly.type
_entity_poly.pdbx_seq_one_letter_code
_entity_poly.pdbx_strand_id
1 'polypeptide(L)'
;MEEKKIPLSFHVIYWIMNIITGLLALVCLAVIVFYVLLWTNFFGNDLQLHVHLPGQVNFIEAGVMPFYGEDVKVELVEANARIHFFNTPAPLARKFAMVLLGVCALSFFLLWTFRQFVVNVRKGAIFTISNIILLQRISYTLIGFWFLMIVYMRVTYYYISARVEMDNVEIVSEFSNYPGILLAALFIWVLSHIFIRGLKLREEQELTI
;
A
#
# COMPACT_ATOMS: atom_id res chain seq x y z
N MET A 1 -30.22 -16.11 -29.68
CA MET A 1 -29.29 -15.32 -28.85
C MET A 1 -27.89 -15.88 -29.09
N GLU A 2 -27.04 -15.15 -29.82
CA GLU A 2 -25.65 -15.58 -30.01
C GLU A 2 -24.91 -15.54 -28.67
N GLU A 3 -24.33 -16.67 -28.26
CA GLU A 3 -23.41 -16.70 -27.13
C GLU A 3 -22.19 -15.84 -27.48
N LYS A 4 -22.14 -14.63 -26.93
CA LYS A 4 -21.00 -13.73 -27.06
C LYS A 4 -19.79 -14.40 -26.44
N LYS A 5 -18.95 -15.04 -27.26
CA LYS A 5 -17.72 -15.72 -26.83
C LYS A 5 -16.89 -14.78 -25.98
N ILE A 6 -16.63 -15.17 -24.74
CA ILE A 6 -15.82 -14.41 -23.81
C ILE A 6 -14.39 -14.33 -24.39
N PRO A 7 -13.81 -13.13 -24.55
CA PRO A 7 -12.46 -12.98 -25.08
C PRO A 7 -11.44 -13.77 -24.26
N LEU A 8 -10.41 -14.31 -24.92
CA LEU A 8 -9.33 -15.05 -24.26
C LEU A 8 -8.65 -14.21 -23.16
N SER A 9 -8.55 -12.88 -23.37
CA SER A 9 -8.00 -11.94 -22.39
C SER A 9 -8.68 -12.01 -21.02
N PHE A 10 -10.00 -12.17 -20.96
CA PHE A 10 -10.72 -12.28 -19.68
C PHE A 10 -10.44 -13.59 -18.94
N HIS A 11 -10.14 -14.67 -19.67
CA HIS A 11 -9.75 -15.93 -19.04
C HIS A 11 -8.36 -15.82 -18.42
N VAL A 12 -7.41 -15.21 -19.14
CA VAL A 12 -6.05 -14.96 -18.64
C VAL A 12 -6.08 -14.04 -17.41
N ILE A 13 -6.79 -12.91 -17.48
CA ILE A 13 -6.92 -11.97 -16.35
C ILE A 13 -7.52 -12.67 -15.12
N TYR A 14 -8.59 -13.46 -15.30
CA TYR A 14 -9.22 -14.17 -14.19
C TYR A 14 -8.28 -15.21 -13.56
N TRP A 15 -7.53 -15.96 -14.36
CA TRP A 15 -6.58 -16.95 -13.87
C TRP A 15 -5.44 -16.30 -13.08
N ILE A 16 -4.83 -15.24 -13.63
CA ILE A 16 -3.81 -14.44 -12.94
C ILE A 16 -4.36 -13.90 -11.62
N MET A 17 -5.57 -13.34 -11.62
CA MET A 17 -6.19 -12.80 -10.41
C MET A 17 -6.40 -13.87 -9.32
N ASN A 18 -6.77 -15.09 -9.68
CA ASN A 18 -6.89 -16.18 -8.71
C ASN A 18 -5.54 -16.57 -8.10
N ILE A 19 -4.48 -16.63 -8.91
CA ILE A 19 -3.12 -16.92 -8.41
C ILE A 19 -2.68 -15.83 -7.45
N ILE A 20 -2.78 -14.55 -7.85
CA ILE A 20 -2.38 -13.42 -7.01
C ILE A 20 -3.19 -13.42 -5.70
N THR A 21 -4.50 -13.71 -5.77
CA THR A 21 -5.35 -13.78 -4.57
C THR A 21 -4.94 -14.93 -3.64
N GLY A 22 -4.62 -16.11 -4.20
CA GLY A 22 -4.12 -17.25 -3.44
C GLY A 22 -2.78 -16.97 -2.77
N LEU A 23 -1.83 -16.38 -3.51
CA LEU A 23 -0.53 -16.00 -2.96
C LEU A 23 -0.68 -14.95 -1.84
N LEU A 24 -1.53 -13.94 -2.04
CA LEU A 24 -1.80 -12.94 -1.01
C LEU A 24 -2.47 -13.55 0.22
N ALA A 25 -3.36 -14.54 0.05
CA ALA A 25 -3.96 -15.26 1.18
C ALA A 25 -2.91 -16.01 2.01
N LEU A 26 -1.92 -16.65 1.35
CA LEU A 26 -0.80 -17.29 2.04
C LEU A 26 0.05 -16.28 2.82
N VAL A 27 0.34 -15.13 2.23
CA VAL A 27 1.06 -14.05 2.92
C VAL A 27 0.27 -13.55 4.12
N CYS A 28 -1.03 -13.32 3.99
CA CYS A 28 -1.89 -12.90 5.10
C CYS A 28 -1.90 -13.94 6.23
N LEU A 29 -1.97 -15.23 5.89
CA LEU A 29 -1.90 -16.32 6.86
C LEU A 29 -0.55 -16.34 7.58
N ALA A 30 0.56 -16.18 6.85
CA ALA A 30 1.89 -16.09 7.45
C ALA A 30 2.01 -14.89 8.42
N VAL A 31 1.44 -13.73 8.05
CA VAL A 31 1.42 -12.55 8.92
C VAL A 31 0.57 -12.77 10.18
N ILE A 32 -0.57 -13.45 10.07
CA ILE A 32 -1.40 -13.82 11.23
C ILE A 32 -0.62 -14.76 12.15
N VAL A 33 0.00 -15.80 11.60
CA VAL A 33 0.84 -16.74 12.38
C VAL A 33 1.98 -15.99 13.08
N PHE A 34 2.69 -15.12 12.35
CA PHE A 34 3.75 -14.29 12.91
C PHE A 34 3.25 -13.41 14.07
N TYR A 35 2.10 -12.76 13.90
CA TYR A 35 1.48 -11.96 14.96
C TYR A 35 1.14 -12.79 16.20
N VAL A 36 0.59 -13.99 16.04
CA VAL A 36 0.30 -14.91 17.16
C VAL A 36 1.58 -15.34 17.86
N LEU A 37 2.64 -15.67 17.10
CA LEU A 37 3.94 -16.05 17.67
C LEU A 37 4.56 -14.94 18.52
N LEU A 38 4.39 -13.66 18.14
CA LEU A 38 4.82 -12.51 18.94
C LEU A 38 4.09 -12.37 20.28
N TRP A 39 2.86 -12.88 20.39
CA TRP A 39 2.11 -12.91 21.65
C TRP A 39 2.56 -14.04 22.57
N THR A 40 3.03 -15.16 22.00
CA THR A 40 3.58 -16.30 22.76
C THR A 40 5.03 -16.09 23.22
N ASN A 41 5.63 -14.91 22.97
CA ASN A 41 7.05 -14.62 23.21
C ASN A 41 8.01 -15.64 22.55
N PHE A 42 7.59 -16.27 21.45
CA PHE A 42 8.35 -17.32 20.76
C PHE A 42 9.75 -16.85 20.32
N PHE A 43 9.87 -15.59 19.89
CA PHE A 43 11.12 -15.01 19.41
C PHE A 43 12.03 -14.44 20.50
N GLY A 44 11.59 -14.46 21.77
CA GLY A 44 12.35 -13.89 22.89
C GLY A 44 12.85 -12.47 22.60
N ASN A 45 14.15 -12.25 22.79
CA ASN A 45 14.84 -11.00 22.47
C ASN A 45 15.56 -11.02 21.12
N ASP A 46 15.47 -12.09 20.33
CA ASP A 46 16.27 -12.24 19.10
C ASP A 46 15.61 -11.58 17.88
N LEU A 47 14.43 -10.97 18.06
CA LEU A 47 13.71 -10.32 16.99
C LEU A 47 14.43 -9.05 16.52
N GLN A 48 14.76 -9.00 15.24
CA GLN A 48 15.41 -7.86 14.60
C GLN A 48 14.46 -7.19 13.61
N LEU A 49 13.95 -6.02 13.97
CA LEU A 49 13.05 -5.25 13.12
C LEU A 49 13.86 -4.29 12.24
N HIS A 50 13.57 -4.30 10.95
CA HIS A 50 14.09 -3.33 9.99
C HIS A 50 12.96 -2.40 9.57
N VAL A 51 13.10 -1.11 9.89
CA VAL A 51 12.07 -0.10 9.61
C VAL A 51 12.65 0.94 8.66
N HIS A 52 11.93 1.21 7.57
CA HIS A 52 12.29 2.30 6.69
C HIS A 52 11.97 3.64 7.36
N LEU A 53 12.94 4.55 7.38
CA LEU A 53 12.76 5.87 7.94
C LEU A 53 11.91 6.72 6.98
N PRO A 54 10.87 7.42 7.48
CA PRO A 54 9.96 8.20 6.64
C PRO A 54 10.53 9.57 6.22
N GLY A 55 11.71 9.95 6.70
CA GLY A 55 12.37 11.23 6.41
C GLY A 55 13.73 11.03 5.76
N GLN A 56 14.18 12.05 5.02
CA GLN A 56 15.54 12.10 4.50
C GLN A 56 16.54 12.20 5.64
N VAL A 57 17.69 11.57 5.42
CA VAL A 57 18.81 11.61 6.34
C VAL A 57 19.94 12.41 5.72
N ASN A 58 20.40 13.44 6.42
CA ASN A 58 21.55 14.24 6.04
C ASN A 58 22.77 13.78 6.84
N PHE A 59 23.88 13.62 6.14
CA PHE A 59 25.16 13.32 6.78
C PHE A 59 25.92 14.63 6.99
N ILE A 60 26.46 14.81 8.18
CA ILE A 60 27.23 16.01 8.55
C ILE A 60 28.68 15.90 8.03
N GLU A 61 29.10 14.70 7.58
CA GLU A 61 30.47 14.42 7.12
C GLU A 61 30.68 14.74 5.63
N ALA A 62 31.72 15.54 5.35
CA ALA A 62 32.23 15.75 4.01
C ALA A 62 33.31 14.70 3.66
N GLY A 63 33.11 14.00 2.55
CA GLY A 63 34.08 13.10 1.94
C GLY A 63 34.98 13.79 0.91
N VAL A 64 35.94 13.03 0.39
CA VAL A 64 36.81 13.47 -0.71
C VAL A 64 36.70 12.46 -1.84
N MET A 65 36.39 12.95 -3.04
CA MET A 65 36.42 12.17 -4.27
C MET A 65 37.69 12.52 -5.05
N PRO A 66 38.65 11.58 -5.20
CA PRO A 66 39.80 11.82 -6.06
C PRO A 66 39.35 11.82 -7.52
N PHE A 67 39.56 12.93 -8.22
CA PHE A 67 39.20 13.10 -9.62
C PHE A 67 40.36 13.75 -10.39
N TYR A 68 40.99 12.99 -11.30
CA TYR A 68 42.13 13.45 -12.11
C TYR A 68 43.28 14.11 -11.33
N GLY A 69 43.57 13.63 -10.12
CA GLY A 69 44.67 14.15 -9.29
C GLY A 69 44.31 15.38 -8.46
N GLU A 70 43.04 15.82 -8.50
CA GLU A 70 42.49 16.81 -7.58
C GLU A 70 41.51 16.13 -6.60
N ASP A 71 41.56 16.58 -5.35
CA ASP A 71 40.68 16.12 -4.29
C ASP A 71 39.43 17.01 -4.26
N VAL A 72 38.32 16.50 -4.80
CA VAL A 72 37.04 17.20 -4.79
C VAL A 72 36.30 16.87 -3.51
N LYS A 73 35.98 17.90 -2.70
CA LYS A 73 35.11 17.73 -1.53
C LYS A 73 33.71 17.38 -1.97
N VAL A 74 33.15 16.31 -1.40
CA VAL A 74 31.81 15.81 -1.68
C VAL A 74 31.06 15.64 -0.38
N GLU A 75 29.76 15.91 -0.37
CA GLU A 75 28.87 15.68 0.77
C GLU A 75 27.71 14.80 0.33
N LEU A 76 27.22 13.95 1.24
CA LEU A 76 26.03 13.14 0.99
C LEU A 76 24.80 13.95 1.37
N VAL A 77 24.15 14.54 0.36
CA VAL A 77 22.89 15.26 0.50
C VAL A 77 21.75 14.28 0.23
N GLU A 78 20.87 14.08 1.22
CA GLU A 78 19.67 13.23 1.16
C GLU A 78 19.90 11.73 0.92
N ALA A 79 19.86 10.94 2.00
CA ALA A 79 19.84 9.49 1.91
C ALA A 79 18.56 8.86 2.48
N ASN A 80 18.10 7.81 1.80
CA ASN A 80 17.05 6.93 2.28
C ASN A 80 17.63 5.90 3.26
N ALA A 81 17.31 6.05 4.55
CA ALA A 81 17.84 5.18 5.59
C ALA A 81 16.84 4.09 6.04
N ARG A 82 17.40 3.03 6.62
CA ARG A 82 16.65 2.01 7.36
C ARG A 82 17.25 1.90 8.75
N ILE A 83 16.40 1.88 9.76
CA ILE A 83 16.83 1.59 11.14
C ILE A 83 16.74 0.10 11.37
N HIS A 84 17.83 -0.45 11.89
CA HIS A 84 17.91 -1.80 12.42
C HIS A 84 17.76 -1.74 13.94
N PHE A 85 16.66 -2.29 14.45
CA PHE A 85 16.46 -2.45 15.88
C PHE A 85 17.09 -3.76 16.35
N PHE A 86 18.20 -3.66 17.06
CA PHE A 86 18.79 -4.78 17.79
C PHE A 86 17.87 -5.15 18.96
N ASN A 87 17.62 -6.46 19.12
CA ASN A 87 16.81 -7.03 20.18
C ASN A 87 15.51 -6.26 20.44
N THR A 88 14.68 -6.19 19.40
CA THR A 88 13.49 -5.33 19.37
C THR A 88 12.56 -5.66 20.54
N PRO A 89 12.24 -4.70 21.41
CA PRO A 89 11.34 -4.95 22.53
C PRO A 89 9.98 -5.46 22.04
N ALA A 90 9.45 -6.51 22.68
CA ALA A 90 8.18 -7.12 22.30
C ALA A 90 7.00 -6.12 22.15
N PRO A 91 6.85 -5.09 23.01
CA PRO A 91 5.80 -4.08 22.84
C PRO A 91 5.93 -3.28 21.55
N LEU A 92 7.15 -3.00 21.09
CA LEU A 92 7.41 -2.28 19.84
C LEU A 92 7.10 -3.18 18.64
N ALA A 93 7.60 -4.42 18.66
CA ALA A 93 7.32 -5.41 17.62
C ALA A 93 5.82 -5.65 17.41
N ARG A 94 5.05 -5.77 18.50
CA ARG A 94 3.60 -5.98 18.45
C ARG A 94 2.87 -4.81 17.78
N LYS A 95 3.30 -3.56 18.02
CA LYS A 95 2.71 -2.37 17.36
C LYS A 95 2.95 -2.40 15.84
N PHE A 96 4.16 -2.72 15.41
CA PHE A 96 4.47 -2.86 13.98
C PHE A 96 3.72 -4.02 13.34
N ALA A 97 3.62 -5.17 14.02
CA ALA A 97 2.87 -6.31 13.53
C ALA A 97 1.36 -6.01 13.42
N MET A 98 0.80 -5.19 14.31
CA MET A 98 -0.59 -4.72 14.21
C MET A 98 -0.80 -3.83 12.98
N VAL A 99 0.13 -2.93 12.68
CA VAL A 99 0.08 -2.13 11.43
C VAL A 99 0.17 -3.04 10.21
N LEU A 100 1.09 -4.01 10.21
CA LEU A 100 1.24 -4.98 9.13
C LEU A 100 -0.03 -5.79 8.89
N LEU A 101 -0.72 -6.22 9.95
CA LEU A 101 -2.03 -6.87 9.84
C LEU A 101 -3.08 -5.96 9.17
N GLY A 102 -3.13 -4.68 9.55
CA GLY A 102 -4.01 -3.70 8.93
C GLY A 102 -3.74 -3.52 7.43
N VAL A 103 -2.46 -3.44 7.05
CA VAL A 103 -2.03 -3.38 5.64
C VAL A 103 -2.47 -4.64 4.90
N CYS A 104 -2.18 -5.83 5.45
CA CYS A 104 -2.57 -7.11 4.84
C CYS A 104 -4.09 -7.22 4.65
N ALA A 105 -4.89 -6.82 5.66
CA ALA A 105 -6.34 -6.84 5.60
C ALA A 105 -6.88 -5.91 4.50
N LEU A 106 -6.36 -4.68 4.40
CA LEU A 106 -6.75 -3.73 3.36
C LEU A 106 -6.33 -4.22 1.96
N SER A 107 -5.11 -4.72 1.81
CA SER A 107 -4.62 -5.28 0.54
C SER A 107 -5.47 -6.47 0.09
N PHE A 108 -5.83 -7.36 1.02
CA PHE A 108 -6.69 -8.50 0.72
C PHE A 108 -8.10 -8.05 0.32
N PHE A 109 -8.68 -7.10 1.05
CA PHE A 109 -9.99 -6.53 0.72
C PHE A 109 -10.01 -5.83 -0.65
N LEU A 110 -8.96 -5.06 -0.97
CA LEU A 110 -8.80 -4.40 -2.26
C LEU A 110 -8.78 -5.43 -3.39
N LEU A 111 -7.92 -6.44 -3.27
CA LEU A 111 -7.75 -7.47 -4.28
C LEU A 111 -9.01 -8.32 -4.45
N TRP A 112 -9.68 -8.66 -3.35
CA TRP A 112 -10.94 -9.39 -3.37
C TRP A 112 -12.04 -8.60 -4.07
N THR A 113 -12.18 -7.31 -3.76
CA THR A 113 -13.16 -6.43 -4.40
C THR A 113 -12.87 -6.28 -5.90
N PHE A 114 -11.60 -6.11 -6.27
CA PHE A 114 -11.19 -6.06 -7.66
C PHE A 114 -11.45 -7.38 -8.40
N ARG A 115 -11.21 -8.52 -7.75
CA ARG A 115 -11.56 -9.83 -8.29
C ARG A 115 -13.05 -9.97 -8.56
N GLN A 116 -13.91 -9.52 -7.64
CA GLN A 116 -15.36 -9.52 -7.84
C GLN A 116 -15.76 -8.65 -9.05
N PHE A 117 -15.14 -7.49 -9.21
CA PHE A 117 -15.35 -6.61 -10.36
C PHE A 117 -15.00 -7.32 -11.68
N VAL A 118 -13.83 -7.95 -11.77
CA VAL A 118 -13.41 -8.71 -12.96
C VAL A 118 -14.37 -9.85 -13.29
N VAL A 119 -14.85 -10.57 -12.27
CA VAL A 119 -15.82 -11.67 -12.46
C VAL A 119 -17.14 -11.15 -13.04
N ASN A 120 -17.63 -10.00 -12.55
CA ASN A 120 -18.85 -9.39 -13.07
C ASN A 120 -18.69 -8.92 -14.52
N VAL A 121 -17.54 -8.32 -14.84
CA VAL A 121 -17.21 -7.92 -16.22
C VAL A 121 -17.15 -9.14 -17.14
N ARG A 122 -16.57 -10.25 -16.70
CA ARG A 122 -16.54 -11.52 -17.47
C ARG A 122 -17.94 -12.07 -17.74
N LYS A 123 -18.90 -11.85 -16.84
CA LYS A 123 -20.31 -12.25 -17.00
C LYS A 123 -21.14 -11.26 -17.86
N GLY A 124 -20.52 -10.22 -18.39
CA GLY A 124 -21.20 -9.18 -19.18
C GLY A 124 -21.91 -8.10 -18.36
N ALA A 125 -21.86 -8.17 -17.02
CA ALA A 125 -22.53 -7.23 -16.11
C ALA A 125 -21.69 -5.96 -15.86
N ILE A 126 -21.21 -5.32 -16.93
CA ILE A 126 -20.25 -4.21 -16.88
C ILE A 126 -20.89 -2.96 -16.26
N PHE A 127 -21.99 -2.49 -16.83
CA PHE A 127 -22.72 -1.28 -16.41
C PHE A 127 -23.94 -1.66 -15.58
N THR A 128 -23.70 -2.20 -14.39
CA THR A 128 -24.75 -2.47 -13.39
C THR A 128 -24.43 -1.71 -12.11
N ILE A 129 -25.44 -1.27 -11.37
CA ILE A 129 -25.26 -0.53 -10.10
C ILE A 129 -24.36 -1.31 -9.15
N SER A 130 -24.57 -2.63 -9.03
CA SER A 130 -23.75 -3.53 -8.20
C SER A 130 -22.27 -3.48 -8.58
N ASN A 131 -21.96 -3.50 -9.88
CA ASN A 131 -20.57 -3.47 -10.34
C ASN A 131 -19.92 -2.08 -10.18
N ILE A 132 -20.69 -1.00 -10.33
CA ILE A 132 -20.18 0.35 -10.11
C ILE A 132 -19.90 0.61 -8.61
N ILE A 133 -20.70 0.02 -7.70
CA ILE A 133 -20.43 0.05 -6.26
C ILE A 133 -19.10 -0.64 -5.92
N LEU A 134 -18.72 -1.71 -6.63
CA LEU A 134 -17.39 -2.33 -6.44
C LEU A 134 -16.26 -1.35 -6.78
N LEU A 135 -16.44 -0.53 -7.82
CA LEU A 135 -15.50 0.51 -8.19
C LEU A 135 -15.37 1.59 -7.09
N GLN A 136 -16.49 1.98 -6.48
CA GLN A 136 -16.49 2.87 -5.31
C GLN A 136 -15.74 2.25 -4.12
N ARG A 137 -15.96 0.97 -3.82
CA ARG A 137 -15.25 0.26 -2.75
C ARG A 137 -13.75 0.22 -2.98
N ILE A 138 -13.31 -0.03 -4.21
CA ILE A 138 -11.88 0.04 -4.59
C ILE A 138 -11.32 1.43 -4.27
N SER A 139 -12.02 2.49 -4.68
CA SER A 139 -11.61 3.86 -4.39
C SER A 139 -11.50 4.13 -2.88
N TYR A 140 -12.54 3.82 -2.10
CA TYR A 140 -12.51 4.03 -0.65
C TYR A 140 -11.40 3.24 0.04
N THR A 141 -11.09 2.03 -0.46
CA THR A 141 -9.98 1.23 0.06
C THR A 141 -8.63 1.88 -0.24
N LEU A 142 -8.44 2.46 -1.43
CA LEU A 142 -7.22 3.19 -1.78
C LEU A 142 -7.06 4.47 -0.94
N ILE A 143 -8.14 5.21 -0.67
CA ILE A 143 -8.13 6.34 0.26
C ILE A 143 -7.71 5.88 1.66
N GLY A 144 -8.27 4.76 2.13
CA GLY A 144 -7.89 4.14 3.39
C GLY A 144 -6.40 3.75 3.44
N PHE A 145 -5.86 3.21 2.34
CA PHE A 145 -4.45 2.87 2.23
C PHE A 145 -3.54 4.10 2.28
N TRP A 146 -3.92 5.17 1.58
CA TRP A 146 -3.21 6.45 1.62
C TRP A 146 -3.22 7.06 3.03
N PHE A 147 -4.38 7.06 3.70
CA PHE A 147 -4.51 7.55 5.07
C PHE A 147 -3.65 6.73 6.04
N LEU A 148 -3.67 5.39 5.92
CA LEU A 148 -2.83 4.50 6.73
C LEU A 148 -1.34 4.81 6.57
N MET A 149 -0.88 5.10 5.33
CA MET A 149 0.51 5.51 5.11
C MET A 149 0.86 6.82 5.81
N ILE A 150 -0.02 7.83 5.77
CA ILE A 150 0.21 9.09 6.48
C ILE A 150 0.32 8.85 7.98
N VAL A 151 -0.61 8.09 8.55
CA VAL A 151 -0.58 7.74 9.97
C VAL A 151 0.70 7.00 10.31
N TYR A 152 1.09 6.01 9.50
CA TYR A 152 2.33 5.26 9.68
C TYR A 152 3.57 6.15 9.65
N MET A 153 3.69 7.07 8.68
CA MET A 153 4.81 8.01 8.59
C MET A 153 4.87 8.92 9.83
N ARG A 154 3.73 9.47 10.26
CA ARG A 154 3.66 10.33 11.45
C ARG A 154 4.03 9.58 12.73
N VAL A 155 3.49 8.39 12.93
CA VAL A 155 3.83 7.54 14.09
C VAL A 155 5.32 7.20 14.08
N THR A 156 5.84 6.74 12.94
CA THR A 156 7.27 6.38 12.81
C THR A 156 8.16 7.60 13.10
N TYR A 157 7.78 8.78 12.62
CA TYR A 157 8.52 10.00 12.93
C TYR A 157 8.54 10.31 14.43
N TYR A 158 7.38 10.41 15.09
CA TYR A 158 7.32 10.82 16.49
C TYR A 158 7.91 9.80 17.48
N TYR A 159 7.79 8.51 17.17
CA TYR A 159 8.25 7.45 18.06
C TYR A 159 9.68 7.00 17.79
N ILE A 160 10.19 7.19 16.56
CA ILE A 160 11.51 6.73 16.14
C ILE A 160 12.35 7.93 15.72
N SER A 161 12.08 8.52 14.56
CA SER A 161 12.96 9.54 13.95
C SER A 161 13.27 10.72 14.88
N ALA A 162 12.27 11.24 15.59
CA ALA A 162 12.43 12.38 16.49
C ALA A 162 13.14 12.05 17.82
N ARG A 163 13.45 10.78 18.08
CA ARG A 163 14.09 10.30 19.32
C ARG A 163 15.41 9.59 19.08
N VAL A 164 15.75 9.33 17.81
CA VAL A 164 17.00 8.69 17.43
C VAL A 164 18.04 9.80 17.31
N GLU A 165 18.99 9.78 18.24
CA GLU A 165 20.17 10.63 18.20
C GLU A 165 21.33 9.81 17.62
N MET A 166 22.02 10.38 16.63
CA MET A 166 23.19 9.80 15.99
C MET A 166 24.25 10.88 15.88
N ASP A 167 25.51 10.54 16.18
CA ASP A 167 26.58 11.53 16.35
C ASP A 167 26.82 12.38 15.09
N ASN A 168 26.76 11.77 13.90
CA ASN A 168 27.13 12.41 12.63
C ASN A 168 26.00 12.45 11.59
N VAL A 169 24.76 12.23 12.05
CA VAL A 169 23.60 12.03 11.17
C VAL A 169 22.41 12.83 11.67
N GLU A 170 21.88 13.71 10.82
CA GLU A 170 20.67 14.48 11.10
C GLU A 170 19.49 13.88 10.33
N ILE A 171 18.43 13.52 11.05
CA ILE A 171 17.18 13.03 10.44
C ILE A 171 16.27 14.23 10.19
N VAL A 172 16.12 14.61 8.92
CA VAL A 172 15.29 15.75 8.52
C VAL A 172 13.83 15.32 8.39
N SER A 173 12.91 16.18 8.79
CA SER A 173 11.46 15.94 8.73
C SER A 173 10.87 16.20 7.32
N GLU A 174 11.59 15.85 6.26
CA GLU A 174 11.08 15.93 4.90
C GLU A 174 10.41 14.61 4.51
N PHE A 175 9.07 14.63 4.50
CA PHE A 175 8.27 13.46 4.17
C PHE A 175 7.91 13.47 2.70
N SER A 176 8.31 12.42 1.98
CA SER A 176 7.79 12.14 0.65
C SER A 176 6.32 11.70 0.77
N ASN A 177 5.39 12.63 0.56
CA ASN A 177 3.99 12.26 0.37
C ASN A 177 3.87 11.52 -0.97
N TYR A 178 3.17 10.38 -1.00
CA TYR A 178 2.88 9.65 -2.25
C TYR A 178 1.46 10.00 -2.75
N PRO A 179 1.25 11.17 -3.40
CA PRO A 179 -0.08 11.61 -3.81
C PRO A 179 -0.67 10.73 -4.92
N GLY A 180 0.15 9.94 -5.62
CA GLY A 180 -0.30 9.10 -6.73
C GLY A 180 -1.43 8.14 -6.35
N ILE A 181 -1.39 7.56 -5.14
CA ILE A 181 -2.44 6.65 -4.65
C ILE A 181 -3.74 7.41 -4.41
N LEU A 182 -3.66 8.59 -3.79
CA LEU A 182 -4.84 9.43 -3.56
C LEU A 182 -5.46 9.88 -4.88
N LEU A 183 -4.63 10.33 -5.83
CA LEU A 183 -5.09 10.78 -7.14
C LEU A 183 -5.77 9.65 -7.90
N ALA A 184 -5.19 8.44 -7.92
CA ALA A 184 -5.81 7.26 -8.49
C ALA A 184 -7.14 6.92 -7.82
N ALA A 185 -7.21 7.02 -6.48
CA ALA A 185 -8.43 6.77 -5.73
C ALA A 185 -9.54 7.76 -6.07
N LEU A 186 -9.23 9.06 -6.13
CA LEU A 186 -10.16 10.13 -6.50
C LEU A 186 -10.62 10.00 -7.94
N PHE A 187 -9.72 9.64 -8.86
CA PHE A 187 -10.08 9.40 -10.25
C PHE A 187 -11.10 8.27 -10.39
N ILE A 188 -10.84 7.12 -9.74
CA ILE A 188 -11.76 5.97 -9.74
C ILE A 188 -13.10 6.35 -9.08
N TRP A 189 -13.05 7.15 -8.01
CA TRP A 189 -14.24 7.65 -7.32
C TRP A 189 -15.13 8.48 -8.24
N VAL A 190 -14.55 9.46 -8.94
CA VAL A 190 -15.27 10.33 -9.89
C VAL A 190 -15.83 9.49 -11.03
N LEU A 191 -15.02 8.59 -11.61
CA LEU A 191 -15.45 7.69 -12.68
C LEU A 191 -16.67 6.85 -12.27
N SER A 192 -16.67 6.32 -11.05
CA SER A 192 -17.80 5.56 -10.53
C SER A 192 -19.09 6.39 -10.44
N HIS A 193 -19.00 7.66 -10.03
CA HIS A 193 -20.16 8.55 -9.96
C HIS A 193 -20.70 8.91 -11.34
N ILE A 194 -19.82 9.16 -12.30
CA ILE A 194 -20.18 9.39 -13.70
C ILE A 194 -20.94 8.18 -14.25
N PHE A 195 -20.44 6.96 -14.01
CA PHE A 195 -21.10 5.74 -14.47
C PHE A 195 -22.48 5.52 -13.84
N ILE A 196 -22.67 5.83 -12.55
CA ILE A 196 -24.01 5.76 -11.92
C ILE A 196 -24.95 6.76 -12.57
N ARG A 197 -24.51 8.00 -12.80
CA ARG A 197 -25.37 9.02 -13.41
C ARG A 197 -25.72 8.68 -14.85
N GLY A 198 -24.74 8.20 -15.62
CA GLY A 198 -24.96 7.75 -17.00
C GLY A 198 -25.96 6.59 -17.08
N LEU A 199 -25.91 5.65 -16.13
CA LEU A 199 -26.88 4.55 -16.08
C LEU A 199 -28.30 5.06 -15.82
N LYS A 200 -28.47 5.97 -14.85
CA LYS A 200 -29.78 6.57 -14.53
C LYS A 200 -30.38 7.33 -15.71
N LEU A 201 -29.57 8.12 -16.42
CA LEU A 201 -30.02 8.85 -17.60
C LEU A 201 -30.48 7.91 -18.72
N ARG A 202 -29.80 6.77 -18.89
CA ARG A 202 -30.22 5.75 -19.87
C ARG A 202 -31.55 5.11 -19.47
N GLU A 203 -31.72 4.77 -18.19
CA GLU A 203 -32.99 4.22 -17.67
C GLU A 203 -34.14 5.22 -17.83
N GLU A 204 -33.92 6.51 -17.55
CA GLU A 204 -34.91 7.57 -17.75
C GLU A 204 -35.31 7.72 -19.24
N GLN A 205 -34.33 7.62 -20.15
CA GLN A 205 -34.56 7.69 -21.59
C GLN A 205 -35.32 6.46 -22.13
N GLU A 206 -35.02 5.27 -21.63
CA GLU A 206 -35.75 4.03 -21.99
C GLU A 206 -37.21 4.05 -21.49
N LEU A 207 -37.50 4.77 -20.40
CA LEU A 207 -38.86 4.93 -19.86
C LEU A 207 -39.70 6.02 -20.55
N THR A 208 -39.09 6.87 -21.37
CA THR A 208 -39.78 7.97 -22.08
C THR A 208 -40.09 7.67 -23.55
N ILE A 209 -39.66 6.52 -24.07
CA ILE A 209 -39.96 6.00 -25.41
C ILE A 209 -41.07 4.96 -25.30
#